data_AF-A0A2D6TQN2-F1
#
_entry.id   AF-A0A2D6TQN2-F1
#
_cell.length_a   1.000
_cell.length_b   1.000
_cell.length_c   1.000
_cell.angle_alpha   90.00
_cell.angle_beta   90.00
_cell.angle_gamma   90.00
#
_symmetry.space_group_name_H-M   'P 1'
#
loop_
_entity.id
_entity.type
_entity.pdbx_description
1 polymer ?
#
loop_
_entity_poly.entity_id
_entity_poly.type
_entity_poly.pdbx_seq_one_letter_code
_entity_poly.pdbx_strand_id
1 'polypeptide(L)'
;MSTEINILLIEDSKTDAFVINHRLKTVFPDHNITTVHRIREAYDKLRKVPFSLIISDLNLPDSMGPKTIEGIRLIDKNTPILALTGFKTAITEEEALKLGANEVVSKLKISDNTFIETIERMLPDDSAEDPDVLYVEESMPE
;
A
#
# COMPACT_ATOMS: atom_id res chain seq x y z
N MET A 1 17.94 11.46 -5.20
CA MET A 1 18.19 10.07 -4.76
C MET A 1 16.86 9.38 -4.91
N SER A 2 16.76 8.28 -5.66
CA SER A 2 15.49 7.56 -5.79
C SER A 2 15.09 7.04 -4.42
N THR A 3 13.93 7.43 -3.92
CA THR A 3 13.46 7.02 -2.60
C THR A 3 13.19 5.51 -2.64
N GLU A 4 13.81 4.73 -1.75
CA GLU A 4 13.63 3.28 -1.73
C GLU A 4 12.17 2.94 -1.34
N ILE A 5 11.37 2.53 -2.32
CA ILE A 5 9.97 2.16 -2.11
C ILE A 5 9.88 0.76 -1.50
N ASN A 6 9.29 0.69 -0.31
CA ASN A 6 9.00 -0.55 0.39
C ASN A 6 7.50 -0.84 0.32
N ILE A 7 7.12 -1.94 -0.32
CA ILE A 7 5.72 -2.36 -0.46
C ILE A 7 5.44 -3.56 0.45
N LEU A 8 4.38 -3.48 1.24
CA LEU A 8 3.85 -4.61 1.99
C LEU A 8 2.67 -5.23 1.23
N LEU A 9 2.81 -6.47 0.80
CA LEU A 9 1.73 -7.26 0.19
C LEU A 9 1.17 -8.26 1.22
N ILE A 10 -0.14 -8.18 1.49
CA ILE A 10 -0.86 -9.06 2.41
C ILE A 10 -1.85 -9.92 1.62
N GLU A 11 -1.49 -11.17 1.36
CA GLU A 11 -2.23 -12.08 0.48
C GLU A 11 -1.98 -13.54 0.88
N ASP A 12 -3.02 -14.27 1.26
CA ASP A 12 -2.88 -15.66 1.73
C ASP A 12 -2.77 -16.68 0.58
N SER A 13 -3.36 -16.37 -0.58
CA SER A 13 -3.20 -17.19 -1.79
C SER A 13 -1.79 -17.01 -2.34
N LYS A 14 -0.94 -18.04 -2.20
CA LYS A 14 0.41 -18.04 -2.79
C LYS A 14 0.38 -17.80 -4.30
N THR A 15 -0.68 -18.23 -4.98
CA THR A 15 -0.86 -18.03 -6.42
C THR A 15 -1.15 -16.56 -6.73
N ASP A 16 -2.09 -15.93 -6.02
CA ASP A 16 -2.43 -14.52 -6.21
C ASP A 16 -1.22 -13.65 -5.85
N ALA A 17 -0.56 -13.96 -4.74
CA ALA A 17 0.64 -13.27 -4.30
C ALA A 17 1.77 -13.36 -5.34
N PHE A 18 1.93 -14.51 -6.01
CA PHE A 18 2.90 -14.66 -7.09
C PHE A 18 2.56 -13.78 -8.30
N VAL A 19 1.29 -13.76 -8.71
CA VAL A 19 0.82 -12.92 -9.84
C VAL A 19 1.04 -11.43 -9.54
N ILE A 20 0.63 -10.97 -8.35
CA ILE A 20 0.79 -9.58 -7.92
C ILE A 20 2.27 -9.22 -7.84
N ASN A 21 3.11 -10.05 -7.20
CA ASN A 21 4.54 -9.80 -7.13
C ASN A 21 5.19 -9.73 -8.51
N HIS A 22 4.81 -10.63 -9.42
CA HIS A 22 5.34 -10.61 -10.77
C HIS A 22 4.98 -9.31 -11.47
N ARG A 23 3.71 -8.89 -11.39
CA ARG A 23 3.22 -7.64 -11.98
C ARG A 23 3.89 -6.40 -11.37
N LEU A 24 4.10 -6.38 -10.06
CA LEU A 24 4.83 -5.29 -9.40
C LEU A 24 6.29 -5.25 -9.90
N LYS A 25 7.00 -6.39 -9.91
CA LYS A 25 8.40 -6.45 -10.33
C LYS A 25 8.63 -6.09 -11.80
N THR A 26 7.63 -6.21 -12.68
CA THR A 26 7.77 -5.76 -14.07
C THR A 26 7.87 -4.24 -14.19
N VAL A 27 7.33 -3.49 -13.23
CA VAL A 27 7.29 -2.01 -13.26
C VAL A 27 8.21 -1.40 -12.22
N PHE A 28 8.37 -2.09 -11.09
CA PHE A 28 9.11 -1.67 -9.90
C PHE A 28 10.25 -2.67 -9.61
N PRO A 29 11.23 -2.86 -10.53
CA PRO A 29 12.23 -3.91 -10.41
C PRO A 29 13.19 -3.73 -9.23
N ASP A 30 13.47 -2.49 -8.85
CA ASP A 30 14.43 -2.14 -7.79
C ASP A 30 13.77 -1.94 -6.41
N HIS A 31 12.46 -2.13 -6.32
CA HIS A 31 11.70 -1.89 -5.10
C HIS A 31 11.55 -3.16 -4.25
N ASN A 32 11.54 -2.99 -2.94
CA ASN A 32 11.46 -4.09 -1.99
C ASN A 32 10.00 -4.45 -1.70
N ILE A 33 9.61 -5.67 -2.07
CA ILE A 33 8.24 -6.17 -1.83
C ILE A 33 8.31 -7.23 -0.72
N THR A 34 7.77 -6.88 0.45
CA THR A 34 7.59 -7.83 1.55
C THR A 34 6.20 -8.46 1.42
N THR A 35 6.15 -9.77 1.17
CA THR A 35 4.88 -10.51 1.16
C THR A 35 4.66 -11.22 2.50
N VAL A 36 3.45 -11.12 3.03
CA VAL A 36 2.97 -11.86 4.20
C VAL A 36 1.62 -12.50 3.88
N HIS A 37 1.30 -13.61 4.57
CA HIS A 37 0.12 -14.43 4.23
C HIS A 37 -1.01 -14.33 5.27
N ARG A 38 -0.84 -13.47 6.27
CA ARG A 38 -1.77 -13.27 7.38
C ARG A 38 -1.70 -11.85 7.91
N ILE A 39 -2.80 -11.36 8.46
CA ILE A 39 -2.84 -9.99 8.96
C ILE A 39 -1.91 -9.80 10.17
N ARG A 40 -1.78 -10.82 11.03
CA ARG A 40 -0.88 -10.76 12.19
C ARG A 40 0.58 -10.57 11.80
N GLU A 41 0.98 -11.16 10.67
CA GLU A 41 2.35 -11.06 10.15
C GLU A 41 2.59 -9.64 9.61
N ALA A 42 1.57 -9.02 8.99
CA ALA A 42 1.60 -7.63 8.58
C ALA A 42 1.81 -6.69 9.78
N TYR A 43 1.10 -6.91 10.88
CA TYR A 43 1.24 -6.10 12.10
C TYR A 43 2.67 -6.12 12.66
N ASP A 44 3.32 -7.28 12.64
CA ASP A 44 4.70 -7.41 13.09
C ASP A 44 5.69 -6.69 12.16
N LYS A 45 5.39 -6.61 10.86
CA LYS A 45 6.21 -5.89 9.88
C LYS A 45 6.03 -4.38 10.00
N LEU A 46 4.79 -3.91 10.07
CA LEU A 46 4.44 -2.49 10.20
C LEU A 46 5.06 -1.83 11.44
N ARG A 47 5.27 -2.59 12.52
CA ARG A 47 5.94 -2.09 13.74
C ARG A 47 7.46 -1.99 13.63
N LYS A 48 8.08 -2.61 12.62
CA LYS A 48 9.54 -2.77 12.52
C LYS A 48 10.16 -1.92 11.43
N VAL A 49 9.46 -1.77 10.31
CA VAL A 49 9.98 -1.06 9.14
C VAL A 49 8.86 -0.19 8.55
N PRO A 50 9.19 1.02 8.05
CA PRO A 50 8.23 1.83 7.32
C PRO A 50 7.93 1.21 5.95
N PHE A 51 6.71 1.40 5.48
CA PHE A 51 6.29 1.04 4.13
C PHE A 51 5.74 2.26 3.41
N SER A 52 6.01 2.35 2.12
CA SER A 52 5.50 3.39 1.22
C SER A 52 4.09 3.06 0.74
N LEU A 53 3.73 1.77 0.70
CA LEU A 53 2.42 1.29 0.28
C LEU A 53 2.10 -0.05 0.94
N ILE A 54 0.84 -0.21 1.34
CA ILE A 54 0.27 -1.49 1.78
C ILE A 54 -0.75 -1.93 0.73
N ILE A 55 -0.58 -3.13 0.18
CA ILE A 55 -1.54 -3.78 -0.71
C ILE A 55 -2.13 -4.97 0.06
N SER A 56 -3.44 -5.00 0.27
CA SER A 56 -4.06 -6.01 1.13
C SER A 56 -5.26 -6.67 0.47
N ASP A 57 -5.28 -8.00 0.43
CA ASP A 57 -6.55 -8.73 0.35
C ASP A 57 -7.39 -8.41 1.60
N LEU A 58 -8.70 -8.38 1.40
CA LEU A 58 -9.72 -8.22 2.43
C LEU A 58 -10.30 -9.55 2.90
N ASN A 59 -9.90 -10.69 2.35
CA ASN A 59 -10.37 -12.00 2.75
C ASN A 59 -9.22 -12.92 3.19
N LEU A 60 -8.63 -12.60 4.34
CA LEU A 60 -7.52 -13.36 4.92
C LEU A 60 -8.04 -14.44 5.89
N PRO A 61 -7.27 -15.52 6.16
CA PRO A 61 -7.67 -16.57 7.09
C PRO A 61 -7.90 -16.08 8.52
N ASP A 62 -7.25 -14.99 8.92
CA ASP A 62 -7.30 -14.41 10.26
C ASP A 62 -7.90 -12.99 10.32
N SER A 63 -8.41 -12.46 9.20
CA SER A 63 -9.13 -11.18 9.15
C SER A 63 -9.98 -11.02 7.90
N MET A 64 -11.13 -10.35 8.02
CA MET A 64 -12.11 -10.21 6.94
C MET A 64 -12.69 -8.80 6.85
N GLY A 65 -12.77 -8.29 5.62
CA GLY A 65 -13.42 -7.04 5.24
C GLY A 65 -12.98 -5.86 6.12
N PRO A 66 -13.89 -5.24 6.90
CA PRO A 66 -13.59 -4.03 7.66
C PRO A 66 -12.41 -4.21 8.62
N LYS A 67 -12.37 -5.36 9.30
CA LYS A 67 -11.38 -5.65 10.36
C LYS A 67 -9.94 -5.59 9.83
N THR A 68 -9.75 -5.91 8.55
CA THR A 68 -8.43 -5.85 7.92
C THR A 68 -7.95 -4.41 7.82
N ILE A 69 -8.78 -3.52 7.26
CA ILE A 69 -8.45 -2.11 7.03
C ILE A 69 -8.31 -1.39 8.37
N GLU A 70 -9.31 -1.53 9.26
CA GLU A 70 -9.30 -0.92 10.59
C GLU A 70 -8.09 -1.38 11.40
N GLY A 71 -7.79 -2.67 11.37
CA GLY A 71 -6.65 -3.24 12.09
C GLY A 71 -5.30 -2.71 11.60
N ILE A 72 -5.14 -2.52 10.29
CA ILE A 72 -3.95 -1.85 9.74
C ILE A 72 -3.90 -0.39 10.22
N ARG A 73 -5.01 0.35 10.12
CA ARG A 73 -5.10 1.77 10.51
C ARG A 73 -4.86 2.03 12.00
N LEU A 74 -5.16 1.07 12.86
CA LEU A 74 -4.83 1.14 14.29
C LEU A 74 -3.32 1.09 14.55
N ILE A 75 -2.53 0.50 13.66
CA ILE A 75 -1.07 0.38 13.78
C ILE A 75 -0.37 1.48 12.98
N ASP A 76 -0.87 1.75 11.78
CA ASP A 76 -0.30 2.73 10.84
C ASP A 76 -1.40 3.61 10.24
N LYS A 77 -1.38 4.88 10.65
CA LYS A 77 -2.38 5.88 10.26
C LYS A 77 -2.13 6.48 8.89
N ASN A 78 -0.90 6.40 8.37
CA ASN A 78 -0.46 7.27 7.28
C ASN A 78 -0.15 6.52 6.00
N THR A 79 0.43 5.32 6.08
CA THR A 79 0.82 4.60 4.86
C THR A 79 -0.40 4.30 3.99
N PRO A 80 -0.39 4.64 2.69
CA PRO A 80 -1.49 4.35 1.79
C PRO A 80 -1.86 2.86 1.77
N ILE A 81 -3.16 2.58 1.78
CA ILE A 81 -3.70 1.21 1.66
C ILE A 81 -4.43 1.07 0.32
N LEU A 82 -3.93 0.19 -0.54
CA LEU A 82 -4.63 -0.33 -1.70
C LEU A 82 -5.34 -1.62 -1.31
N ALA A 83 -6.66 -1.57 -1.20
CA ALA A 83 -7.47 -2.75 -0.89
C ALA A 83 -7.75 -3.57 -2.15
N LEU A 84 -7.53 -4.88 -2.10
CA LEU A 84 -7.85 -5.80 -3.17
C LEU A 84 -9.20 -6.48 -2.90
N THR A 85 -10.14 -6.34 -3.84
CA THR A 85 -11.47 -6.93 -3.74
C THR A 85 -11.64 -8.12 -4.68
N GLY A 86 -12.19 -9.22 -4.18
CA GLY A 86 -12.56 -10.38 -4.97
C GLY A 86 -14.04 -10.70 -4.80
N PHE A 87 -14.51 -11.77 -5.44
CA PHE A 87 -15.91 -12.20 -5.35
C PHE A 87 -16.40 -12.51 -3.93
N LYS A 88 -15.48 -12.77 -2.99
CA LYS A 88 -15.80 -13.12 -1.60
C LYS A 88 -15.65 -11.94 -0.64
N THR A 89 -15.35 -10.73 -1.13
CA THR A 89 -15.14 -9.59 -0.25
C THR A 89 -16.44 -9.19 0.43
N ALA A 90 -16.41 -9.11 1.76
CA ALA A 90 -17.57 -8.84 2.60
C ALA A 90 -18.00 -7.36 2.67
N ILE A 91 -17.29 -6.48 1.96
CA ILE A 91 -17.55 -5.03 1.95
C ILE A 91 -17.52 -4.46 0.55
N THR A 92 -18.25 -3.37 0.38
CA THR A 92 -18.22 -2.55 -0.82
C THR A 92 -16.95 -1.71 -0.90
N GLU A 93 -16.66 -1.20 -2.10
CA GLU A 93 -15.58 -0.24 -2.34
C GLU A 93 -15.77 1.04 -1.52
N GLU A 94 -16.98 1.60 -1.48
CA GLU A 94 -17.29 2.81 -0.70
C GLU A 94 -17.03 2.61 0.80
N GLU A 95 -17.40 1.45 1.34
CA GLU A 95 -17.11 1.11 2.74
C GLU A 95 -15.61 0.97 3.00
N ALA A 96 -14.87 0.31 2.10
CA ALA A 96 -13.42 0.19 2.24
C ALA A 96 -12.73 1.56 2.31
N LEU A 97 -13.13 2.50 1.45
CA LEU A 97 -12.63 3.88 1.46
C LEU A 97 -12.97 4.60 2.78
N LYS A 98 -14.22 4.49 3.25
CA LYS A 98 -14.64 5.10 4.54
C LYS A 98 -13.86 4.56 5.74
N LEU A 99 -13.42 3.32 5.68
CA LEU A 99 -12.65 2.67 6.75
C LEU A 99 -11.15 3.03 6.70
N GLY A 100 -10.71 3.78 5.69
CA GLY A 100 -9.35 4.30 5.57
C GLY A 100 -8.49 3.61 4.51
N ALA A 101 -9.06 2.79 3.63
CA ALA A 101 -8.39 2.48 2.37
C ALA A 101 -8.29 3.76 1.52
N ASN A 102 -7.21 3.90 0.77
CA ASN A 102 -7.00 5.04 -0.12
C ASN A 102 -7.57 4.75 -1.50
N GLU A 103 -7.41 3.52 -1.97
CA GLU A 103 -7.91 3.04 -3.26
C GLU A 103 -8.35 1.59 -3.13
N VAL A 104 -9.19 1.15 -4.08
CA VAL A 104 -9.71 -0.20 -4.13
C VAL A 104 -9.57 -0.74 -5.56
N VAL A 105 -8.97 -1.91 -5.71
CA VAL A 105 -8.83 -2.57 -7.00
C VAL A 105 -9.40 -3.98 -6.94
N SER A 106 -10.23 -4.34 -7.92
CA SER A 106 -10.66 -5.71 -8.07
C SER A 106 -9.48 -6.60 -8.47
N LYS A 107 -9.35 -7.77 -7.82
CA LYS A 107 -8.36 -8.80 -8.18
C LYS A 107 -8.45 -9.22 -9.66
N LEU A 108 -9.62 -9.11 -10.28
CA LEU A 108 -9.81 -9.40 -11.70
C LEU A 108 -9.08 -8.42 -12.63
N LYS A 109 -8.70 -7.24 -12.11
CA LYS A 109 -7.99 -6.19 -12.85
C LYS A 109 -6.49 -6.14 -12.57
N ILE A 110 -5.93 -7.11 -11.82
CA ILE A 110 -4.49 -7.13 -11.52
C ILE A 110 -3.63 -7.23 -12.81
N SER A 111 -4.13 -7.92 -13.83
CA SER A 111 -3.48 -8.03 -15.14
C SER A 111 -3.53 -6.74 -15.96
N ASP A 112 -4.39 -5.81 -15.59
CA ASP A 112 -4.68 -4.63 -16.38
C ASP A 112 -3.72 -3.49 -16.01
N ASN A 113 -3.53 -2.52 -16.91
CA ASN A 113 -2.65 -1.40 -16.64
C ASN A 113 -3.16 -0.51 -15.50
N THR A 114 -4.48 -0.47 -15.30
CA THR A 114 -5.11 0.29 -14.21
C THR A 114 -4.58 -0.10 -12.83
N PHE A 115 -4.16 -1.36 -12.60
CA PHE A 115 -3.56 -1.75 -11.33
C PHE A 115 -2.24 -1.00 -11.06
N ILE A 116 -1.38 -0.93 -12.08
CA ILE A 116 -0.10 -0.23 -12.00
C ILE A 116 -0.31 1.28 -11.91
N GLU A 117 -1.15 1.85 -12.77
CA GLU A 117 -1.47 3.29 -12.75
C GLU A 117 -2.00 3.72 -11.38
N THR A 118 -2.80 2.87 -10.73
CA THR A 118 -3.30 3.14 -9.37
C THR A 118 -2.16 3.15 -8.36
N ILE A 119 -1.26 2.17 -8.41
CA ILE A 119 -0.10 2.10 -7.52
C ILE A 119 0.81 3.31 -7.71
N GLU A 120 1.13 3.68 -8.95
CA GLU A 120 1.98 4.84 -9.26
C GLU A 120 1.41 6.14 -8.65
N ARG A 121 0.11 6.37 -8.75
CA ARG A 121 -0.55 7.54 -8.13
C ARG A 121 -0.51 7.53 -6.60
N MET A 122 -0.43 6.35 -5.99
CA MET A 122 -0.43 6.19 -4.53
C MET A 122 0.97 6.28 -3.92
N LEU A 123 2.00 6.04 -4.72
CA LEU A 123 3.37 6.17 -4.28
C LEU A 123 3.74 7.65 -4.19
N PRO A 124 4.54 8.05 -3.19
CA PRO A 124 4.98 9.44 -3.06
C PRO A 124 5.78 9.85 -4.31
N ASP A 125 5.52 11.07 -4.80
CA ASP A 125 6.27 11.66 -5.90
C ASP A 125 7.74 11.85 -5.47
N ASP A 126 8.66 11.27 -6.22
CA ASP A 126 10.12 11.38 -6.00
C ASP A 126 10.62 12.84 -6.17
N SER A 127 9.74 13.75 -6.62
CA SER A 127 9.99 15.18 -6.84
C SER A 127 9.50 16.10 -5.73
N ALA A 128 8.90 15.58 -4.65
CA ALA A 128 8.54 16.42 -3.50
C ALA A 128 9.84 16.83 -2.78
N GLU A 129 10.36 18.01 -3.12
CA GLU A 129 11.38 18.68 -2.33
C GLU A 129 10.93 18.75 -0.87
N ASP A 130 11.88 18.46 0.01
CA ASP A 130 11.76 18.44 1.46
C ASP A 130 11.00 19.69 1.97
N PRO A 131 9.79 19.55 2.54
CA PRO A 131 9.00 20.69 3.00
C PRO A 131 9.63 21.43 4.18
N ASP A 132 10.73 20.91 4.75
CA ASP A 132 11.48 21.54 5.85
C ASP A 132 12.63 22.45 5.40
N VAL A 133 12.78 22.75 4.10
CA VAL A 133 13.67 23.84 3.66
C VAL A 133 12.97 25.18 3.89
N LEU A 134 12.97 25.64 5.14
CA LEU A 134 12.74 27.05 5.46
C LEU A 134 13.87 27.86 4.80
N TYR A 135 13.57 28.52 3.69
CA TYR A 135 14.39 29.63 3.23
C TYR A 135 14.32 30.72 4.30
N VAL A 136 15.28 30.72 5.21
CA VAL A 136 15.54 31.90 6.04
C VAL A 136 16.03 32.95 5.05
N GLU A 137 15.16 33.89 4.68
CA GLU A 137 15.61 35.11 4.01
C GLU A 137 16.59 35.79 4.97
N GLU A 138 17.89 35.54 4.78
CA GLU A 138 18.93 36.34 5.40
C GLU A 138 18.73 37.77 4.92
N SER A 139 18.23 38.60 5.84
CA SER A 139 18.15 40.04 5.68
C SER A 139 19.55 40.54 5.36
N MET A 140 19.80 40.97 4.13
CA MET A 140 21.04 41.67 3.80
C MET A 140 21.00 43.06 4.46
N PRO A 141 21.95 43.41 5.34
CA PRO A 141 22.25 44.80 5.69
C PRO A 141 23.09 45.41 4.55
N GLU A 142 23.04 46.69 4.16
CA GLU A 142 22.35 47.92 4.58
C GLU A 142 21.84 48.64 3.31
#